data_AF-A0AAV9EXR7-F1
#
_entry.id   AF-A0AAV9EXR7-F1
#
_cell.length_a   1.000
_cell.length_b   1.000
_cell.length_c   1.000
_cell.angle_alpha   90.00
_cell.angle_beta   90.00
_cell.angle_gamma   90.00
#
_symmetry.space_group_name_H-M   'P 1'
#
loop_
_entity.id
_entity.type
_entity.pdbx_description
1 polymer ?
#
loop_
_entity_poly.entity_id
_entity_poly.type
_entity_poly.pdbx_seq_one_letter_code
_entity_poly.pdbx_strand_id
1 'polypeptide(L)'
;MDPESLKPKPPRWKDLKPYPIICYLDYKGHTGSMVSISVSMTGQWIASGSKDGTVQIWEDETGRCLRVWEVDEAVKHVSWNPEPDLPILAVCVVFPKLNGIAKETILPQLCLVDVKFLGVNGYRCV
;
A
#
# COMPACT_ATOMS: atom_id res chain seq x y z
N MET A 1 31.11 -11.68 -37.65
CA MET A 1 29.69 -11.80 -37.21
C MET A 1 29.26 -10.45 -36.70
N ASP A 2 28.10 -9.96 -37.15
CA ASP A 2 27.53 -8.71 -36.67
C ASP A 2 26.90 -8.94 -35.29
N PRO A 3 27.37 -8.28 -34.20
CA PRO A 3 26.78 -8.40 -32.87
C PRO A 3 25.28 -8.08 -32.82
N GLU A 4 24.79 -7.23 -33.73
CA GLU A 4 23.36 -6.88 -33.81
C GLU A 4 22.49 -8.04 -34.31
N SER A 5 23.07 -8.96 -35.10
CA SER A 5 22.36 -10.15 -35.61
C SER A 5 22.08 -11.21 -34.56
N LEU A 6 22.76 -11.13 -33.41
CA LEU A 6 22.57 -12.05 -32.27
C LEU A 6 21.48 -11.58 -31.30
N LYS A 7 21.00 -10.33 -31.43
CA LYS A 7 19.94 -9.81 -30.57
C LYS A 7 18.59 -10.39 -30.99
N PRO A 8 17.78 -10.93 -30.05
CA PRO A 8 16.41 -11.32 -30.35
C PRO A 8 15.62 -10.08 -30.80
N LYS A 9 14.78 -10.24 -31.83
CA LYS A 9 13.87 -9.18 -32.28
C LYS A 9 12.65 -9.18 -31.37
N PRO A 10 12.49 -8.23 -30.42
CA PRO A 10 11.32 -8.20 -29.56
C PRO A 10 10.04 -7.96 -30.39
N PRO A 11 8.88 -8.42 -29.90
CA PRO A 11 7.60 -8.05 -30.51
C PRO A 11 7.42 -6.53 -30.49
N ARG A 12 6.65 -5.98 -31.43
CA ARG A 12 6.35 -4.55 -31.41
C ARG A 12 5.41 -4.29 -30.26
N TRP A 13 5.56 -3.17 -29.56
CA TRP A 13 4.67 -2.80 -28.45
C TRP A 13 3.19 -2.75 -28.85
N LYS A 14 2.87 -2.50 -30.12
CA LYS A 14 1.51 -2.52 -30.67
C LYS A 14 0.87 -3.90 -30.64
N ASP A 15 1.70 -4.94 -30.67
CA ASP A 15 1.28 -6.34 -30.64
C ASP A 15 1.02 -6.80 -29.19
N LEU A 16 1.32 -5.97 -28.18
CA LEU A 16 1.18 -6.25 -26.75
C LEU A 16 -0.09 -5.65 -26.12
N LYS A 17 -1.10 -5.30 -26.93
CA LYS A 17 -2.38 -4.76 -26.44
C LYS A 17 -3.27 -5.86 -25.82
N PRO A 18 -4.12 -5.53 -24.82
CA PRO A 18 -4.35 -4.20 -24.25
C PRO A 18 -3.41 -3.87 -23.08
N TYR A 19 -3.14 -2.58 -22.90
CA TYR A 19 -2.46 -2.02 -21.73
C TYR A 19 -3.14 -0.69 -21.37
N PRO A 20 -3.19 -0.32 -20.08
CA PRO A 20 -3.87 0.89 -19.64
C PRO A 20 -3.13 2.13 -20.16
N ILE A 21 -3.86 3.05 -20.80
CA ILE A 21 -3.34 4.33 -21.32
C ILE A 21 -4.09 5.55 -20.77
N ILE A 22 -5.14 5.32 -19.97
CA ILE A 22 -5.97 6.34 -19.37
C ILE A 22 -6.08 6.09 -17.87
N CYS A 23 -6.14 7.17 -17.10
CA CYS A 23 -6.52 7.14 -15.69
C CYS A 23 -8.05 7.26 -15.62
N TYR A 24 -8.71 6.32 -14.95
CA TYR A 24 -10.17 6.30 -14.83
C TYR A 24 -10.67 6.60 -13.41
N LEU A 25 -9.79 6.58 -12.40
CA LEU A 25 -10.12 6.86 -11.00
C LEU A 25 -9.08 7.78 -10.35
N ASP A 26 -9.56 8.60 -9.42
CA ASP A 26 -8.75 9.54 -8.65
C ASP A 26 -9.09 9.39 -7.16
N TYR A 27 -8.11 8.94 -6.37
CA TYR A 27 -8.25 8.62 -4.95
C TYR A 27 -7.86 9.84 -4.09
N LYS A 28 -8.83 10.75 -3.89
CA LYS A 28 -8.62 12.00 -3.13
C LYS A 28 -8.99 11.83 -1.66
N GLY A 29 -8.07 12.17 -0.76
CA GLY A 29 -8.35 12.20 0.69
C GLY A 29 -7.11 12.46 1.53
N HIS A 30 -5.97 11.89 1.14
CA HIS A 30 -4.71 12.16 1.82
C HIS A 30 -4.35 13.65 1.75
N THR A 31 -3.96 14.20 2.90
CA THR A 31 -3.50 15.59 3.03
C THR A 31 -1.98 15.68 3.00
N GLY A 32 -1.30 14.53 3.09
CA GLY A 32 0.14 14.38 3.01
C GLY A 32 0.58 13.58 1.78
N SER A 33 1.89 13.42 1.62
CA SER A 33 2.44 12.58 0.56
C SER A 33 2.08 11.12 0.80
N MET A 34 1.38 10.51 -0.15
CA MET A 34 1.22 9.06 -0.24
C MET A 34 2.59 8.42 -0.54
N VAL A 35 2.97 7.40 0.23
CA VAL A 35 4.29 6.75 0.10
C VAL A 35 4.20 5.26 -0.24
N SER A 36 3.03 4.64 -0.08
CA SER A 36 2.84 3.22 -0.33
C SER A 36 1.39 2.93 -0.70
N ILE A 37 1.21 1.92 -1.55
CA ILE A 37 -0.08 1.40 -2.01
C ILE A 37 0.00 -0.12 -2.07
N SER A 38 -1.10 -0.80 -1.76
CA SER A 38 -1.22 -2.25 -1.89
C SER A 38 -2.64 -2.64 -2.30
N VAL A 39 -2.77 -3.62 -3.18
CA VAL A 39 -4.06 -4.13 -3.65
C VAL A 39 -4.33 -5.47 -2.98
N SER A 40 -5.56 -5.66 -2.51
CA SER A 40 -6.01 -6.95 -1.96
C SER A 40 -6.05 -8.03 -3.05
N MET A 41 -5.88 -9.29 -2.68
CA MET A 41 -5.85 -10.41 -3.65
C MET A 41 -7.17 -10.56 -4.42
N THR A 42 -8.30 -10.17 -3.82
CA THR A 42 -9.61 -10.19 -4.47
C THR A 42 -9.80 -9.06 -5.50
N GLY A 43 -8.88 -8.08 -5.54
CA GLY A 43 -8.98 -6.90 -6.40
C GLY A 43 -10.06 -5.91 -5.99
N GLN A 44 -10.81 -6.15 -4.91
CA GLN A 44 -11.93 -5.30 -4.50
C GLN A 44 -11.46 -4.04 -3.75
N TRP A 45 -10.32 -4.15 -3.07
CA TRP A 45 -9.82 -3.09 -2.19
C TRP A 45 -8.38 -2.71 -2.50
N ILE A 46 -8.13 -1.41 -2.37
CA ILE A 46 -6.81 -0.80 -2.39
C ILE A 46 -6.56 -0.17 -1.01
N ALA A 47 -5.36 -0.38 -0.47
CA ALA A 47 -4.88 0.35 0.71
C ALA A 47 -3.80 1.35 0.27
N SER A 48 -3.85 2.56 0.81
CA SER A 48 -2.80 3.57 0.65
C SER A 48 -2.33 4.08 2.01
N GLY A 49 -1.02 4.30 2.14
CA GLY A 49 -0.39 4.85 3.33
C GLY A 49 0.27 6.19 3.06
N SER A 50 0.12 7.14 3.97
CA SER A 50 0.57 8.52 3.80
C SER A 50 1.38 9.06 4.97
N LYS A 51 2.17 10.10 4.69
CA LYS A 51 2.89 10.88 5.70
C LYS A 51 1.98 11.77 6.55
N ASP A 52 0.71 11.91 6.19
CA ASP A 52 -0.29 12.58 7.04
C ASP A 52 -0.69 11.76 8.28
N GLY A 53 -0.15 10.55 8.43
CA GLY A 53 -0.47 9.69 9.56
C GLY A 53 -1.65 8.77 9.31
N THR A 54 -2.15 8.69 8.07
CA THR A 54 -3.31 7.88 7.73
C THR A 54 -3.00 6.70 6.82
N VAL A 55 -3.77 5.62 7.02
CA VAL A 55 -3.99 4.57 6.03
C VAL A 55 -5.43 4.66 5.54
N GLN A 56 -5.62 4.76 4.23
CA GLN A 56 -6.95 4.81 3.62
C GLN A 56 -7.23 3.54 2.82
N ILE A 57 -8.46 3.03 2.92
CA ILE A 57 -8.94 1.88 2.15
C ILE A 57 -9.96 2.36 1.13
N TRP A 58 -9.81 1.91 -0.10
CA TRP A 58 -10.61 2.32 -1.25
C TRP A 58 -11.26 1.13 -1.92
N GLU A 59 -12.43 1.39 -2.51
CA GLU A 59 -13.12 0.49 -3.42
C GLU A 59 -12.54 0.65 -4.83
N ASP A 60 -12.02 -0.44 -5.42
CA ASP A 60 -11.33 -0.42 -6.72
C ASP A 60 -12.25 0.01 -7.87
N GLU A 61 -13.53 -0.39 -7.85
CA GLU A 61 -14.44 -0.11 -8.97
C GLU A 61 -14.86 1.36 -9.05
N THR A 62 -14.98 2.03 -7.90
CA THR A 62 -15.63 3.36 -7.80
C THR A 62 -14.67 4.46 -7.39
N GLY A 63 -13.50 4.13 -6.86
CA GLY A 63 -12.59 5.10 -6.25
C GLY A 63 -13.03 5.60 -4.88
N ARG A 64 -14.14 5.08 -4.33
CA ARG A 64 -14.70 5.55 -3.06
C ARG A 64 -13.81 5.19 -1.88
N CYS A 65 -13.55 6.16 -1.00
CA CYS A 65 -12.91 5.89 0.29
C CYS A 65 -13.89 5.17 1.22
N LEU A 66 -13.55 3.94 1.60
CA LEU A 66 -14.35 3.12 2.50
C LEU A 66 -13.98 3.36 3.96
N ARG A 67 -12.69 3.57 4.23
CA ARG A 67 -12.13 3.70 5.59
C ARG A 67 -10.94 4.65 5.60
N VAL A 68 -10.79 5.37 6.70
CA VAL A 68 -9.58 6.11 7.07
C VAL A 68 -9.16 5.61 8.45
N TRP A 69 -7.90 5.22 8.60
CA TRP A 69 -7.29 4.83 9.86
C TRP A 69 -6.18 5.79 10.21
N GLU A 70 -6.32 6.45 11.35
CA GLU A 70 -5.26 7.22 11.97
C GLU A 70 -4.28 6.26 12.64
N VAL A 71 -3.02 6.35 12.26
CA VAL A 71 -1.90 5.63 12.89
C VAL A 71 -0.95 6.57 13.63
N ASP A 72 -1.34 7.85 13.76
CA ASP A 72 -0.69 8.94 14.52
C ASP A 72 0.80 9.18 14.21
N GLU A 73 1.34 8.50 13.20
CA GLU A 73 2.72 8.54 12.77
C GLU A 73 2.83 8.33 11.26
N ALA A 74 3.89 8.89 10.66
CA ALA A 74 4.08 8.78 9.22
C ALA A 74 4.23 7.33 8.77
N VAL A 75 3.26 6.87 7.95
CA VAL A 75 3.32 5.55 7.31
C VAL A 75 4.53 5.48 6.40
N LYS A 76 5.18 4.32 6.35
CA LYS A 76 6.26 4.00 5.41
C LYS A 76 5.85 2.99 4.36
N HIS A 77 5.10 1.98 4.78
CA HIS A 77 4.71 0.90 3.89
C HIS A 77 3.39 0.27 4.31
N VAL A 78 2.60 -0.16 3.33
CA VAL A 78 1.42 -0.99 3.53
C VAL A 78 1.52 -2.24 2.65
N SER A 79 1.06 -3.39 3.14
CA SER A 79 1.04 -4.63 2.36
C SER A 79 -0.15 -5.48 2.77
N TRP A 80 -1.05 -5.76 1.82
CA TRP A 80 -2.04 -6.80 2.03
C TRP A 80 -1.36 -8.16 2.15
N ASN A 81 -1.94 -9.00 3.00
CA ASN A 81 -1.69 -10.43 2.97
C ASN A 81 -2.12 -10.96 1.59
N PRO A 82 -1.26 -11.69 0.87
CA PRO A 82 -1.63 -12.26 -0.42
C PRO A 82 -2.65 -13.40 -0.31
N GLU A 83 -2.93 -13.91 0.89
CA GLU A 83 -3.91 -14.98 1.09
C GLU A 83 -5.36 -14.46 0.94
N PRO A 84 -6.17 -15.00 0.00
CA PRO A 84 -7.51 -14.47 -0.30
C PRO A 84 -8.48 -14.48 0.89
N ASP A 85 -8.37 -15.48 1.76
CA ASP A 85 -9.28 -15.71 2.88
C ASP A 85 -8.87 -14.95 4.17
N LEU A 86 -7.72 -14.26 4.14
CA LEU A 86 -7.17 -13.55 5.28
C LEU A 86 -6.96 -12.06 4.93
N PRO A 87 -7.97 -11.20 5.12
CA PRO A 87 -7.89 -9.77 4.78
C PRO A 87 -7.08 -9.00 5.85
N ILE A 88 -5.81 -9.35 6.01
CA ILE A 88 -4.88 -8.72 6.94
C ILE A 88 -4.06 -7.70 6.17
N LEU A 89 -3.91 -6.49 6.71
CA LEU A 89 -3.05 -5.45 6.19
C LEU A 89 -1.88 -5.21 7.14
N ALA A 90 -0.66 -5.44 6.67
CA ALA A 90 0.55 -5.01 7.34
C ALA A 90 0.78 -3.50 7.12
N VAL A 91 1.04 -2.77 8.20
CA VAL A 91 1.37 -1.34 8.17
C VAL A 91 2.68 -1.11 8.92
N CYS A 92 3.64 -0.45 8.26
CA CYS A 92 4.91 -0.04 8.84
C CYS A 92 4.91 1.47 9.09
N VAL A 93 5.19 1.88 10.32
CA VAL A 93 5.30 3.28 10.76
C VAL A 93 6.68 3.53 11.38
N VAL A 94 7.13 4.78 11.41
CA VAL A 94 8.38 5.17 12.08
C VAL A 94 8.06 6.07 13.25
N PHE A 95 8.42 5.63 14.46
CA PHE A 95 8.42 6.51 15.62
C PHE A 95 9.62 7.46 15.55
N PRO A 96 9.42 8.78 15.73
CA PRO A 96 10.54 9.71 15.86
C PRO A 96 11.37 9.33 17.08
N LYS A 97 12.70 9.41 16.95
CA LYS A 97 13.64 9.23 18.06
C LYS A 97 13.19 10.12 19.23
N LEU A 98 12.86 9.52 20.37
CA LEU A 98 12.79 10.25 21.64
C LEU A 98 14.16 10.89 21.88
N ASN A 99 14.21 12.22 21.86
CA ASN A 99 15.44 12.99 22.06
C ASN A 99 16.18 12.50 23.33
N GLY A 100 17.32 11.84 23.14
CA GLY A 100 18.30 11.64 24.21
C GLY A 100 18.30 10.29 24.93
N ILE A 101 17.46 9.32 24.57
CA ILE A 101 17.62 7.95 25.08
C ILE A 101 18.09 7.06 23.93
N ALA A 102 19.37 6.67 23.96
CA ALA A 102 19.88 5.56 23.18
C ALA A 102 19.25 4.26 23.69
N LYS A 103 18.03 3.95 23.26
CA LYS A 103 17.53 2.58 23.29
C LYS A 103 17.74 1.99 21.91
N GLU A 104 18.80 1.19 21.86
CA GLU A 104 18.96 -0.01 21.05
C GLU A 104 17.97 -0.13 19.88
N THR A 105 18.51 0.03 18.67
CA THR A 105 17.95 -0.50 17.42
C THR A 105 16.45 -0.27 17.23
N ILE A 106 16.09 0.92 16.74
CA ILE A 106 14.73 1.19 16.22
C ILE A 106 14.57 0.39 14.93
N LEU A 107 14.22 -0.89 15.05
CA LEU A 107 13.64 -1.65 13.94
C LEU A 107 12.27 -1.03 13.63
N PRO A 108 11.86 -0.98 12.35
CA PRO A 108 10.47 -0.66 12.02
C PRO A 108 9.55 -1.63 12.76
N GLN A 109 8.63 -1.12 13.59
CA GLN A 109 7.58 -1.96 14.16
C GLN A 109 6.52 -2.22 13.09
N LEU A 110 6.27 -3.50 12.84
CA LEU A 110 5.21 -3.97 11.96
C LEU A 110 3.91 -4.01 12.79
N CYS A 111 2.94 -3.16 12.47
CA CYS A 111 1.60 -3.29 13.01
C CYS A 111 0.76 -4.09 12.02
N LEU A 112 0.21 -5.23 12.48
CA LEU A 112 -0.75 -6.01 11.71
C LEU A 112 -2.15 -5.49 12.03
N VAL A 113 -2.85 -5.01 11.01
CA VAL A 113 -4.25 -4.59 11.11
C VAL A 113 -5.09 -5.72 10.51
N ASP A 114 -5.88 -6.39 11.36
CA ASP A 114 -6.89 -7.35 10.89
C ASP A 114 -8.05 -6.56 10.29
N VAL A 115 -8.20 -6.55 8.96
CA VAL A 115 -9.26 -5.79 8.29
C VAL A 115 -10.53 -6.61 8.26
N LYS A 116 -11.09 -6.90 9.44
CA LYS A 116 -12.44 -7.47 9.53
C LYS A 116 -13.47 -6.34 9.48
N PHE A 117 -14.39 -6.45 8.52
CA PHE A 117 -15.54 -5.56 8.38
C PHE A 117 -16.61 -5.77 9.47
N LEU A 118 -16.41 -6.73 10.38
CA LEU A 118 -17.27 -6.98 11.54
C LEU A 118 -16.57 -6.42 12.79
N GLY A 119 -17.21 -5.42 13.39
CA GLY A 119 -16.59 -4.48 14.32
C GLY A 119 -15.87 -5.11 15.51
N VAL A 120 -14.60 -4.73 15.67
CA VAL A 120 -13.97 -4.68 16.99
C VAL A 120 -13.12 -3.42 17.04
N ASN A 121 -13.43 -2.57 18.02
CA ASN A 121 -12.70 -1.34 18.31
C ASN A 121 -11.33 -1.68 18.91
N GLY A 122 -10.29 -1.02 18.40
CA GLY A 122 -8.97 -0.96 19.02
C GLY A 122 -7.99 -2.00 18.50
N TYR A 123 -7.13 -1.58 17.57
CA TYR A 123 -5.91 -2.33 17.26
C TYR A 123 -4.82 -1.87 18.25
N ARG A 124 -4.37 -2.77 19.11
CA ARG A 124 -3.11 -2.63 19.85
C ARG A 124 -2.06 -3.43 19.09
N CYS A 125 -0.94 -2.80 18.73
CA CYS A 125 0.22 -3.56 18.28
C CYS A 125 0.71 -4.38 19.48
N VAL A 126 0.84 -5.70 19.29
CA VAL A 126 1.54 -6.60 20.22
C VAL A 126 3.02 -6.59 19.89
#